data_AF-A0A9P7D292-F1
#
_entry.id   AF-A0A9P7D292-F1
#
_cell.length_a   1.000
_cell.length_b   1.000
_cell.length_c   1.000
_cell.angle_alpha   90.00
_cell.angle_beta   90.00
_cell.angle_gamma   90.00
#
_symmetry.space_group_name_H-M   'P 1'
#
loop_
_entity.id
_entity.type
_entity.pdbx_description
1 polymer ?
#
loop_
_entity_poly.entity_id
_entity_poly.type
_entity_poly.pdbx_seq_one_letter_code
_entity_poly.pdbx_strand_id
1 'polypeptide(L)'
;MALLSALSYSEPGLPHFSWNAEMTVVSIDRFHIPLQTFKNSVNSLLNDLKAKMDELFQGCQWDDILLHIDSHTDPNNPGNWFTDRPQSADQKTSVFSFKENGWHKYQGRLLEHLAKDASLFSRVKGEYVVNAGNVWEWIAVLNELSSIMFYCVASTWGGGACGTECDHLKFQVNGQGDRQIFILNGLLTISTTYIKTASIQGHGKLIAHCPSHSMSRLLLVVLGVIYPAAAELATFVISVSKARSYLSYVFLYDGTPMNTHNFSQSIGAITQWYLR
;
A
#
# COMPACT_ATOMS: atom_id res chain seq x y z
N MET A 1 8.28 43.96 5.33
CA MET A 1 7.37 42.81 5.51
C MET A 1 7.94 41.50 4.95
N ALA A 2 9.24 41.21 5.14
CA ALA A 2 9.86 39.97 4.64
C ALA A 2 10.06 38.90 5.75
N LEU A 3 10.09 39.31 7.02
CA LEU A 3 10.32 38.40 8.15
C LEU A 3 9.12 37.51 8.51
N LEU A 4 7.88 37.95 8.25
CA LEU A 4 6.68 37.15 8.52
C LEU A 4 6.45 36.02 7.50
N SER A 5 7.03 36.13 6.30
CA SER A 5 6.97 35.05 5.30
C SER A 5 7.84 33.85 5.68
N ALA A 6 8.94 34.08 6.42
CA ALA A 6 9.83 33.02 6.89
C ALA A 6 9.23 32.18 8.02
N LEU A 7 8.28 32.74 8.78
CA LEU A 7 7.53 32.03 9.84
C LEU A 7 6.37 31.19 9.28
N SER A 8 5.94 31.41 8.03
CA SER A 8 5.00 30.50 7.36
C SER A 8 5.64 29.18 6.91
N TYR A 9 6.98 29.08 6.95
CA TYR A 9 7.73 27.85 6.64
C TYR A 9 7.99 26.98 7.87
N SER A 10 7.50 27.35 9.05
CA SER A 10 7.52 26.50 10.26
C SER A 10 6.19 25.77 10.49
N GLU A 11 5.24 25.86 9.56
CA GLU A 11 4.21 24.84 9.46
C GLU A 11 4.88 23.54 8.97
N PRO A 12 4.50 22.35 9.48
CA PRO A 12 4.97 21.09 8.94
C PRO A 12 4.55 21.01 7.46
N GLY A 13 5.44 21.47 6.59
CA GLY A 13 5.25 21.47 5.15
C GLY A 13 5.06 20.04 4.68
N LEU A 14 4.30 19.90 3.59
CA LEU A 14 4.18 18.63 2.88
C LEU A 14 5.58 18.03 2.67
N PRO A 15 5.79 16.73 2.94
CA PRO A 15 7.10 16.16 2.82
C PRO A 15 7.64 16.33 1.40
N HIS A 16 8.83 16.91 1.26
CA HIS A 16 9.43 17.25 -0.03
C HIS A 16 10.60 16.33 -0.35
N PHE A 17 10.44 15.55 -1.43
CA PHE A 17 11.51 14.74 -2.04
C PHE A 17 12.15 15.50 -3.20
N SER A 18 13.46 15.66 -3.19
CA SER A 18 14.22 16.24 -4.31
C SER A 18 15.57 15.56 -4.49
N TRP A 19 16.12 15.59 -5.71
CA TRP A 19 17.42 15.03 -6.04
C TRP A 19 18.40 16.15 -6.34
N ASN A 20 19.69 15.98 -6.00
CA ASN A 20 20.73 16.85 -6.55
C ASN A 20 20.91 16.58 -8.06
N ALA A 21 21.55 17.51 -8.76
CA ALA A 21 21.75 17.44 -10.21
C ALA A 21 22.50 16.16 -10.64
N GLU A 22 23.40 15.67 -9.78
CA GLU A 22 24.20 14.47 -10.01
C GLU A 22 23.48 13.16 -9.64
N MET A 23 22.25 13.24 -9.10
CA MET A 23 21.45 12.10 -8.62
C MET A 23 22.17 11.22 -7.59
N THR A 24 23.09 11.79 -6.82
CA THR A 24 23.86 11.09 -5.77
C THR A 24 23.31 11.33 -4.37
N VAL A 25 22.41 12.29 -4.19
CA VAL A 25 21.81 12.68 -2.90
C VAL A 25 20.31 12.89 -3.09
N VAL A 26 19.52 12.26 -2.23
CA VAL A 26 18.08 12.53 -2.08
C VAL A 26 17.87 13.44 -0.87
N SER A 27 17.10 14.50 -1.04
CA SER A 27 16.69 15.40 0.03
C SER A 27 15.25 15.08 0.42
N ILE A 28 15.04 14.71 1.68
CA ILE A 28 13.72 14.51 2.29
C ILE A 28 13.57 15.58 3.38
N ASP A 29 12.63 16.50 3.22
CA ASP A 29 12.40 17.58 4.21
C ASP A 29 13.65 18.37 4.59
N ARG A 30 14.48 18.66 3.57
CA ARG A 30 15.76 19.37 3.68
C ARG A 30 16.88 18.56 4.35
N PHE A 31 16.64 17.31 4.72
CA PHE A 31 17.70 16.38 5.11
C PHE A 31 18.31 15.73 3.87
N HIS A 32 19.62 15.91 3.69
CA HIS A 32 20.38 15.34 2.59
C HIS A 32 20.83 13.93 2.93
N ILE A 33 20.39 12.96 2.14
CA ILE A 33 20.68 11.53 2.32
C ILE A 33 21.46 11.05 1.09
N PRO A 34 22.68 10.51 1.26
CA PRO A 34 23.39 9.87 0.16
C PRO A 34 22.55 8.75 -0.48
N LEU A 35 22.54 8.66 -1.81
CA LEU A 35 21.75 7.66 -2.54
C LEU A 35 22.06 6.24 -2.07
N GLN A 36 23.31 5.94 -1.72
CA GLN A 36 23.67 4.61 -1.22
C GLN A 36 23.00 4.30 0.13
N THR A 37 22.98 5.28 1.06
CA THR A 37 22.27 5.16 2.34
C THR A 37 20.77 4.98 2.11
N PHE A 38 20.19 5.74 1.18
CA PHE A 38 18.78 5.59 0.81
C PHE A 38 18.48 4.20 0.22
N LYS A 39 19.31 3.70 -0.71
CA LYS A 39 19.17 2.34 -1.26
C LYS A 39 19.26 1.27 -0.18
N ASN A 40 20.20 1.41 0.75
CA ASN A 40 20.35 0.48 1.88
C ASN A 40 19.11 0.52 2.78
N SER A 41 18.59 1.71 3.08
CA SER A 41 17.35 1.91 3.85
C SER A 41 16.15 1.23 3.17
N VAL A 42 15.93 1.46 1.87
CA VAL A 42 14.86 0.80 1.10
C VAL A 42 15.01 -0.72 1.12
N ASN A 43 16.23 -1.25 0.97
CA ASN A 43 16.48 -2.69 1.05
C ASN A 43 16.16 -3.27 2.44
N SER A 44 16.53 -2.56 3.52
CA SER A 44 16.18 -2.96 4.88
C SER A 44 14.66 -2.96 5.09
N LEU A 45 13.97 -1.91 4.63
CA LEU A 45 12.51 -1.82 4.72
C LEU A 45 11.82 -2.92 3.91
N LEU A 46 12.36 -3.32 2.75
CA LEU A 46 11.83 -4.45 1.98
C LEU A 46 11.97 -5.79 2.75
N ASN A 47 13.04 -5.97 3.53
CA ASN A 47 13.19 -7.14 4.39
C ASN A 47 12.20 -7.10 5.56
N ASP A 48 12.01 -5.94 6.18
CA ASP A 48 11.04 -5.76 7.27
C ASP A 48 9.61 -6.01 6.79
N LEU A 49 9.27 -5.52 5.59
CA LEU A 49 7.98 -5.83 4.95
C LEU A 49 7.81 -7.33 4.78
N LYS A 50 8.80 -8.07 4.28
CA LYS A 50 8.71 -9.53 4.16
C LYS A 50 8.55 -10.22 5.50
N ALA A 51 9.30 -9.79 6.53
CA ALA A 51 9.16 -10.34 7.87
C ALA A 51 7.75 -10.12 8.44
N LYS A 52 7.17 -8.93 8.22
CA LYS A 52 5.78 -8.61 8.60
C LYS A 52 4.76 -9.40 7.80
N MET A 53 5.02 -9.67 6.51
CA MET A 53 4.21 -10.59 5.71
C MET A 53 4.24 -12.00 6.31
N ASP A 54 5.42 -12.53 6.64
CA ASP A 54 5.57 -13.86 7.26
C ASP A 54 4.83 -13.95 8.60
N GLU A 55 4.91 -12.89 9.41
CA GLU A 55 4.16 -12.74 10.67
C GLU A 55 2.64 -12.79 10.44
N LEU A 56 2.12 -12.09 9.43
CA LEU A 56 0.69 -12.08 9.08
C LEU A 56 0.21 -13.41 8.48
N PHE A 57 1.06 -14.08 7.69
CA PHE A 57 0.74 -15.36 7.09
C PHE A 57 0.77 -16.52 8.10
N GLN A 58 1.42 -16.37 9.25
CA GLN A 58 1.44 -17.36 10.34
C GLN A 58 1.76 -18.79 9.85
N GLY A 59 2.77 -18.89 8.98
CA GLY A 59 3.20 -20.17 8.38
C GLY A 59 2.43 -20.62 7.14
N CYS A 60 1.38 -19.89 6.71
CA CYS A 60 0.74 -20.11 5.42
C CYS A 60 1.71 -19.76 4.28
N GLN A 61 1.92 -20.69 3.36
CA GLN A 61 2.86 -20.52 2.26
C GLN A 61 2.34 -19.53 1.22
N TRP A 62 3.21 -18.60 0.80
CA TRP A 62 2.86 -17.51 -0.10
C TRP A 62 3.84 -17.26 -1.25
N ASP A 63 4.91 -18.06 -1.36
CA ASP A 63 5.89 -17.96 -2.46
C ASP A 63 5.27 -18.21 -3.85
N ASP A 64 4.30 -19.11 -3.95
CA ASP A 64 3.59 -19.39 -5.19
C ASP A 64 2.70 -18.22 -5.64
N ILE A 65 2.27 -17.37 -4.71
CA ILE A 65 1.57 -16.12 -5.03
C ILE A 65 2.56 -15.13 -5.67
N LEU A 66 3.77 -15.03 -5.14
CA LEU A 66 4.83 -14.20 -5.74
C LEU A 66 5.20 -14.68 -7.14
N LEU A 67 5.33 -15.98 -7.36
CA LEU A 67 5.59 -16.55 -8.69
C LEU A 67 4.45 -16.25 -9.66
N HIS A 68 3.19 -16.33 -9.20
CA HIS A 68 2.03 -15.96 -9.99
C HIS A 68 2.08 -14.48 -10.39
N ILE A 69 2.39 -13.57 -9.45
CA ILE A 69 2.56 -12.15 -9.76
C ILE A 69 3.69 -11.95 -10.78
N ASP A 70 4.88 -12.48 -10.52
CA ASP A 70 6.06 -12.29 -11.38
C ASP A 70 5.80 -12.73 -12.82
N SER A 71 5.12 -13.86 -13.02
CA SER A 71 4.78 -14.34 -14.36
C SER A 71 3.77 -13.46 -15.10
N HIS A 72 2.96 -12.66 -14.40
CA HIS A 72 1.93 -11.78 -14.96
C HIS A 72 2.29 -10.29 -14.91
N THR A 73 3.47 -9.96 -14.38
CA THR A 73 4.04 -8.60 -14.37
C THR A 73 5.42 -8.52 -15.02
N ASP A 74 5.77 -9.49 -15.88
CA ASP A 74 7.03 -9.49 -16.64
C ASP A 74 6.86 -8.68 -17.95
N PRO A 75 7.50 -7.51 -18.10
CA PRO A 75 7.40 -6.69 -19.31
C PRO A 75 7.83 -7.40 -20.60
N ASN A 76 8.59 -8.49 -20.50
CA ASN A 76 9.05 -9.27 -21.65
C ASN A 76 8.03 -10.32 -22.11
N ASN A 77 6.94 -10.53 -21.36
CA ASN A 77 5.92 -11.52 -21.66
C ASN A 77 4.51 -10.90 -21.74
N PRO A 78 4.23 -10.07 -22.77
CA PRO A 78 2.96 -9.37 -22.93
C PRO A 78 1.74 -10.29 -23.07
N GLY A 79 1.95 -11.54 -23.54
CA GLY A 79 0.88 -12.51 -23.69
C GLY A 79 0.33 -13.06 -22.36
N ASN A 80 1.04 -12.84 -21.26
CA ASN A 80 0.68 -13.39 -19.95
C ASN A 80 0.42 -12.31 -18.88
N TRP A 81 0.35 -11.03 -19.26
CA TRP A 81 0.09 -9.96 -18.29
C TRP A 81 -1.27 -10.12 -17.61
N PHE A 82 -1.37 -9.62 -16.38
CA PHE A 82 -2.69 -9.43 -15.77
C PHE A 82 -3.55 -8.55 -16.67
N THR A 83 -4.75 -9.04 -16.98
CA THR A 83 -5.77 -8.29 -17.67
C THR A 83 -6.29 -7.21 -16.74
N ASP A 84 -6.32 -5.97 -17.23
CA ASP A 84 -6.95 -4.88 -16.50
C ASP A 84 -7.78 -4.00 -17.43
N ARG A 85 -8.84 -3.38 -16.89
CA ARG A 85 -9.76 -2.50 -17.63
C ARG A 85 -9.80 -1.13 -16.95
N PRO A 86 -8.86 -0.22 -17.27
CA PRO A 86 -8.77 1.08 -16.60
C PRO A 86 -10.01 1.97 -16.80
N GLN A 87 -10.73 1.79 -17.91
CA GLN A 87 -11.94 2.55 -18.24
C GLN A 87 -13.21 2.01 -17.57
N SER A 88 -13.13 0.86 -16.87
CA SER A 88 -14.28 0.25 -16.23
C SER A 88 -14.58 0.91 -14.89
N ALA A 89 -15.76 1.53 -14.79
CA ALA A 89 -16.28 2.17 -13.59
C ALA A 89 -17.28 1.29 -12.82
N ASP A 90 -17.44 0.02 -13.21
CA ASP A 90 -18.36 -0.89 -12.54
C ASP A 90 -17.91 -1.15 -11.10
N GLN A 91 -18.86 -1.19 -10.17
CA GLN A 91 -18.58 -1.49 -8.76
C GLN A 91 -17.83 -2.81 -8.63
N LYS A 92 -16.86 -2.86 -7.70
CA LYS A 92 -15.97 -4.00 -7.46
C LYS A 92 -14.97 -4.31 -8.59
N THR A 93 -14.84 -3.44 -9.58
CA THR A 93 -13.77 -3.57 -10.58
C THR A 93 -12.40 -3.38 -9.93
N SER A 94 -11.51 -4.35 -10.08
CA SER A 94 -10.08 -4.29 -9.77
C SER A 94 -9.34 -5.38 -10.57
N VAL A 95 -8.01 -5.34 -10.61
CA VAL A 95 -7.21 -6.44 -11.17
C VAL A 95 -7.54 -7.81 -10.53
N PHE A 96 -8.01 -7.80 -9.29
CA PHE A 96 -8.32 -9.01 -8.53
C PHE A 96 -9.71 -9.60 -8.82
N SER A 97 -10.61 -8.84 -9.47
CA SER A 97 -11.97 -9.32 -9.77
C SER A 97 -12.12 -9.98 -11.15
N PHE A 98 -11.11 -9.86 -12.03
CA PHE A 98 -11.10 -10.56 -13.32
C PHE A 98 -10.74 -12.04 -13.17
N LYS A 99 -11.61 -12.92 -13.66
CA LYS A 99 -11.44 -14.37 -13.55
C LYS A 99 -10.19 -14.86 -14.27
N GLU A 100 -9.87 -14.23 -15.40
CA GLU A 100 -8.72 -14.53 -16.27
C GLU A 100 -7.40 -14.37 -15.53
N ASN A 101 -7.33 -13.48 -14.54
CA ASN A 101 -6.13 -13.23 -13.74
C ASN A 101 -5.87 -14.31 -12.67
N GLY A 102 -6.78 -15.25 -12.47
CA GLY A 102 -6.56 -16.43 -11.64
C GLY A 102 -6.46 -16.17 -10.13
N TRP A 103 -6.84 -14.99 -9.63
CA TRP A 103 -6.74 -14.63 -8.20
C TRP A 103 -7.64 -15.44 -7.26
N HIS A 104 -8.72 -16.01 -7.79
CA HIS A 104 -9.70 -16.79 -7.01
C HIS A 104 -9.08 -17.97 -6.23
N LYS A 105 -7.96 -18.54 -6.69
CA LYS A 105 -7.24 -19.62 -5.99
C LYS A 105 -6.45 -19.16 -4.77
N TYR A 106 -6.25 -17.84 -4.60
CA TYR A 106 -5.43 -17.24 -3.54
C TYR A 106 -6.24 -16.44 -2.53
N GLN A 107 -7.32 -15.76 -2.96
CA GLN A 107 -8.08 -14.81 -2.15
C GLN A 107 -8.63 -15.38 -0.83
N GLY A 108 -9.05 -16.65 -0.81
CA GLY A 108 -9.55 -17.31 0.41
C GLY A 108 -8.47 -17.99 1.25
N ARG A 109 -7.28 -18.22 0.69
CA ARG A 109 -6.28 -19.12 1.27
C ARG A 109 -5.84 -18.71 2.67
N LEU A 110 -5.49 -17.44 2.84
CA LEU A 110 -5.02 -16.93 4.12
C LEU A 110 -6.14 -16.97 5.17
N LEU A 111 -7.35 -16.55 4.81
CA LEU A 111 -8.49 -16.61 5.73
C LEU A 111 -8.80 -18.06 6.15
N GLU A 112 -8.78 -19.01 5.21
CA GLU A 112 -8.99 -20.44 5.50
C GLU A 112 -7.90 -21.03 6.41
N HIS A 113 -6.67 -20.53 6.32
CA HIS A 113 -5.58 -20.89 7.22
C HIS A 113 -5.80 -20.30 8.61
N LEU A 114 -6.03 -18.99 8.70
CA LEU A 114 -6.24 -18.27 9.97
C LEU A 114 -7.48 -18.77 10.72
N ALA A 115 -8.54 -19.17 10.01
CA ALA A 115 -9.74 -19.77 10.61
C ALA A 115 -9.49 -21.10 11.34
N LYS A 116 -8.35 -21.76 11.08
CA LYS A 116 -7.91 -22.99 11.75
C LYS A 116 -6.88 -22.72 12.85
N ASP A 117 -6.42 -21.48 12.99
CA ASP A 117 -5.44 -21.10 14.01
C ASP A 117 -6.12 -21.06 15.39
N ALA A 118 -5.68 -21.93 16.29
CA ALA A 118 -6.22 -22.07 17.64
C ALA A 118 -5.97 -20.83 18.52
N SER A 119 -4.97 -20.01 18.18
CA SER A 119 -4.67 -18.76 18.88
C SER A 119 -5.68 -17.66 18.54
N LEU A 120 -6.22 -17.65 17.32
CA LEU A 120 -7.25 -16.70 16.86
C LEU A 120 -8.66 -17.20 17.13
N PHE A 121 -8.90 -18.50 16.93
CA PHE A 121 -10.20 -19.14 17.09
C PHE A 121 -10.07 -20.39 17.96
N SER A 122 -10.68 -20.35 19.14
CA SER A 122 -10.72 -21.48 20.06
C SER A 122 -12.11 -22.12 20.09
N ARG A 123 -12.22 -23.31 20.68
CA ARG A 123 -13.51 -23.94 20.97
C ARG A 123 -13.76 -23.96 22.47
N VAL A 124 -14.87 -23.34 22.90
CA VAL A 124 -15.33 -23.39 24.29
C VAL A 124 -16.70 -24.07 24.29
N LYS A 125 -16.81 -25.22 24.97
CA LYS A 125 -18.04 -26.03 25.02
C LYS A 125 -18.63 -26.40 23.65
N GLY A 126 -17.78 -26.57 22.64
CA GLY A 126 -18.18 -26.92 21.28
C GLY A 126 -18.51 -25.72 20.38
N GLU A 127 -18.58 -24.50 20.92
CA GLU A 127 -18.77 -23.28 20.14
C GLU A 127 -17.44 -22.63 19.80
N TYR A 128 -17.36 -22.01 18.61
CA TYR A 128 -16.21 -21.22 18.22
C TYR A 128 -16.22 -19.88 18.94
N VAL A 129 -15.11 -19.57 19.60
CA VAL A 129 -14.89 -18.30 20.29
C VAL A 129 -13.67 -17.63 19.69
N VAL A 130 -13.85 -16.39 19.23
CA VAL A 130 -12.77 -15.56 18.72
C VAL A 130 -11.95 -14.99 19.89
N ASN A 131 -10.62 -15.03 19.75
CA ASN A 131 -9.73 -14.30 20.63
C ASN A 131 -9.52 -12.89 20.07
N ALA A 132 -10.35 -11.94 20.51
CA ALA A 132 -10.30 -10.56 20.05
C ALA A 132 -8.94 -9.88 20.30
N GLY A 133 -8.20 -10.27 21.34
CA GLY A 133 -6.86 -9.74 21.62
C GLY A 133 -5.87 -10.09 20.52
N ASN A 134 -5.80 -11.38 20.17
CA ASN A 134 -4.88 -11.86 19.14
C ASN A 134 -5.29 -11.35 17.74
N VAL A 135 -6.59 -11.19 17.48
CA VAL A 135 -7.07 -10.54 16.25
C VAL A 135 -6.63 -9.07 16.20
N TRP A 136 -6.71 -8.34 17.31
CA TRP A 136 -6.20 -6.97 17.39
C TRP A 136 -4.69 -6.90 17.14
N GLU A 137 -3.90 -7.81 17.72
CA GLU A 137 -2.46 -7.90 17.49
C GLU A 137 -2.15 -8.16 16.01
N TRP A 138 -2.87 -9.08 15.37
CA TRP A 138 -2.73 -9.34 13.94
C TRP A 138 -3.03 -8.09 13.09
N ILE A 139 -4.09 -7.33 13.44
CA ILE A 139 -4.40 -6.06 12.78
C ILE A 139 -3.34 -4.98 13.05
N ALA A 140 -2.73 -4.97 14.24
CA ALA A 140 -1.63 -4.05 14.55
C ALA A 140 -0.40 -4.31 13.67
N VAL A 141 -0.05 -5.59 13.43
CA VAL A 141 1.01 -5.96 12.49
C VAL A 141 0.66 -5.49 11.07
N LEU A 142 -0.61 -5.58 10.67
CA LEU A 142 -1.07 -5.09 9.36
C LEU A 142 -0.96 -3.56 9.25
N ASN A 143 -1.23 -2.81 10.32
CA ASN A 143 -1.08 -1.36 10.35
C ASN A 143 0.39 -0.94 10.20
N GLU A 144 1.31 -1.63 10.87
CA GLU A 144 2.76 -1.42 10.72
C GLU A 144 3.20 -1.68 9.28
N LEU A 145 2.80 -2.84 8.72
CA LEU A 145 3.06 -3.19 7.33
C LEU A 145 2.55 -2.10 6.38
N SER A 146 1.29 -1.69 6.53
CA SER A 146 0.64 -0.66 5.70
C SER A 146 1.41 0.67 5.76
N SER A 147 1.88 1.08 6.95
CA SER A 147 2.66 2.30 7.13
C SER A 147 4.03 2.25 6.45
N ILE A 148 4.74 1.12 6.57
CA ILE A 148 6.02 0.90 5.88
C ILE A 148 5.82 0.85 4.37
N MET A 149 4.78 0.17 3.89
CA MET A 149 4.44 0.10 2.47
C MET A 149 4.11 1.48 1.91
N PHE A 150 3.40 2.31 2.67
CA PHE A 150 3.03 3.65 2.24
C PHE A 150 4.26 4.49 1.93
N TYR A 151 5.26 4.46 2.81
CA TYR A 151 6.55 5.10 2.58
C TYR A 151 7.30 4.48 1.39
N CYS A 152 7.42 3.14 1.33
CA CYS A 152 8.19 2.46 0.30
C CYS A 152 7.61 2.69 -1.10
N VAL A 153 6.28 2.69 -1.23
CA VAL A 153 5.61 3.01 -2.48
C VAL A 153 5.92 4.45 -2.87
N ALA A 154 5.71 5.42 -1.97
CA ALA A 154 5.93 6.82 -2.28
C ALA A 154 7.39 7.18 -2.59
N SER A 155 8.34 6.47 -1.97
CA SER A 155 9.78 6.70 -2.15
C SER A 155 10.37 5.95 -3.35
N THR A 156 9.69 4.93 -3.87
CA THR A 156 10.17 4.13 -5.02
C THR A 156 9.36 4.31 -6.29
N TRP A 157 8.22 5.00 -6.23
CA TRP A 157 7.45 5.33 -7.42
C TRP A 157 8.05 6.59 -8.09
N GLY A 158 8.25 6.60 -9.41
CA GLY A 158 8.95 7.71 -10.06
C GLY A 158 8.25 9.06 -9.85
N GLY A 159 9.01 10.11 -9.51
CA GLY A 159 8.49 11.48 -9.30
C GLY A 159 8.80 12.03 -7.90
N GLY A 160 8.61 13.34 -7.69
CA GLY A 160 8.67 13.92 -6.34
C GLY A 160 7.41 13.54 -5.57
N ALA A 161 7.53 12.83 -4.45
CA ALA A 161 6.36 12.42 -3.70
C ALA A 161 5.66 13.65 -3.10
N CYS A 162 4.36 13.81 -3.41
CA CYS A 162 3.51 14.79 -2.76
C CYS A 162 2.46 14.05 -1.92
N GLY A 163 2.40 14.32 -0.61
CA GLY A 163 1.48 13.62 0.29
C GLY A 163 0.01 13.65 -0.18
N THR A 164 -0.41 14.76 -0.79
CA THR A 164 -1.78 14.91 -1.31
C THR A 164 -2.09 14.02 -2.52
N GLU A 165 -1.08 13.52 -3.22
CA GLU A 165 -1.26 12.54 -4.31
C GLU A 165 -1.49 11.13 -3.76
N CYS A 166 -1.14 10.90 -2.49
CA CYS A 166 -1.21 9.62 -1.81
C CYS A 166 -2.49 9.43 -0.99
N ASP A 167 -3.38 10.43 -1.00
CA ASP A 167 -4.58 10.46 -0.18
C ASP A 167 -5.64 9.48 -0.67
N HIS A 168 -6.13 8.61 0.23
CA HIS A 168 -7.31 7.78 0.01
C HIS A 168 -7.26 6.93 -1.27
N LEU A 169 -6.06 6.48 -1.67
CA LEU A 169 -5.89 5.63 -2.85
C LEU A 169 -6.75 4.37 -2.74
N LYS A 170 -7.47 4.06 -3.81
CA LYS A 170 -8.31 2.87 -3.97
C LYS A 170 -7.73 1.91 -5.00
N PHE A 171 -7.79 0.62 -4.73
CA PHE A 171 -7.46 -0.42 -5.70
C PHE A 171 -8.69 -1.05 -6.35
N GLN A 172 -9.86 -0.84 -5.76
CA GLN A 172 -11.13 -1.34 -6.26
C GLN A 172 -12.15 -0.20 -6.31
N VAL A 173 -12.96 -0.18 -7.38
CA VAL A 173 -14.09 0.74 -7.50
C VAL A 173 -15.10 0.43 -6.40
N ASN A 174 -15.34 1.40 -5.52
CA ASN A 174 -16.29 1.30 -4.42
C ASN A 174 -16.88 2.66 -4.08
N GLY A 175 -18.21 2.75 -4.12
CA GLY A 175 -18.96 3.98 -3.86
C GLY A 175 -18.68 5.05 -4.93
N GLN A 176 -18.49 6.29 -4.49
CA GLN A 176 -18.10 7.40 -5.36
C GLN A 176 -16.58 7.45 -5.57
N GLY A 177 -16.17 7.66 -6.82
CA GLY A 177 -14.77 7.82 -7.22
C GLY A 177 -14.14 6.57 -7.81
N ASP A 178 -13.20 6.80 -8.71
CA ASP A 178 -12.47 5.75 -9.43
C ASP A 178 -11.40 5.11 -8.54
N ARG A 179 -10.92 3.94 -8.98
CA ARG A 179 -9.69 3.33 -8.45
C ARG A 179 -8.46 3.99 -9.06
N GLN A 180 -7.34 3.87 -8.37
CA GLN A 180 -6.04 4.44 -8.74
C GLN A 180 -5.02 3.35 -9.06
N ILE A 181 -5.26 2.10 -8.68
CA ILE A 181 -4.37 0.98 -8.99
C ILE A 181 -4.78 0.29 -10.30
N PHE A 182 -3.80 0.14 -11.19
CA PHE A 182 -3.95 -0.53 -12.48
C PHE A 182 -2.75 -1.42 -12.79
N ILE A 183 -2.94 -2.42 -13.66
CA ILE A 183 -1.83 -3.07 -14.38
C ILE A 183 -1.80 -2.53 -15.81
N LEU A 184 -0.74 -1.80 -16.14
CA LEU A 184 -0.52 -1.24 -17.48
C LEU A 184 0.81 -1.75 -18.02
N ASN A 185 0.78 -2.38 -19.19
CA ASN A 185 1.97 -2.93 -19.84
C ASN A 185 2.80 -3.87 -18.94
N GLY A 186 2.13 -4.72 -18.16
CA GLY A 186 2.78 -5.62 -17.21
C GLY A 186 3.30 -4.95 -15.95
N LEU A 187 3.07 -3.65 -15.74
CA LEU A 187 3.54 -2.91 -14.58
C LEU A 187 2.38 -2.49 -13.69
N LEU A 188 2.57 -2.64 -12.37
CA LEU A 188 1.70 -1.99 -11.40
C LEU A 188 1.84 -0.48 -11.53
N THR A 189 0.74 0.18 -11.85
CA THR A 189 0.65 1.62 -12.04
C THR A 189 -0.32 2.21 -11.05
N ILE A 190 0.12 3.26 -10.34
CA ILE A 190 -0.71 4.08 -9.47
C ILE A 190 -0.97 5.41 -10.18
N SER A 191 -2.22 5.67 -10.51
CA SER A 191 -2.64 6.87 -11.22
C SER A 191 -3.15 7.91 -10.23
N THR A 192 -2.44 9.02 -10.09
CA THR A 192 -2.80 10.14 -9.22
C THR A 192 -3.13 11.38 -10.06
N THR A 193 -3.75 12.38 -9.45
CA THR A 193 -4.05 13.65 -10.13
C THR A 193 -3.32 14.79 -9.44
N TYR A 194 -2.53 15.55 -10.20
CA TYR A 194 -1.82 16.70 -9.67
C TYR A 194 -2.73 17.92 -9.53
N ILE A 195 -3.07 18.24 -8.27
CA ILE A 195 -4.06 19.27 -7.93
C ILE A 195 -3.58 20.68 -8.32
N LYS A 196 -2.26 20.98 -8.30
CA LYS A 196 -1.77 22.33 -8.65
C LYS A 196 -1.94 22.69 -10.12
N THR A 197 -2.01 21.69 -11.02
CA THR A 197 -2.39 21.95 -12.41
C THR A 197 -3.88 22.21 -12.58
N ALA A 198 -4.73 21.70 -11.68
CA ALA A 198 -6.18 21.88 -11.77
C ALA A 198 -6.60 23.34 -11.55
N SER A 199 -5.93 24.07 -10.66
CA SER A 199 -6.19 25.50 -10.44
C SER A 199 -5.74 26.38 -11.61
N ILE A 200 -4.85 25.90 -12.47
CA ILE A 200 -4.29 26.65 -13.61
C ILE A 200 -4.97 26.26 -14.94
N GLN A 201 -5.26 24.98 -15.14
CA GLN A 201 -5.73 24.41 -16.42
C GLN A 201 -7.22 24.02 -16.39
N GLY A 202 -7.90 24.14 -15.25
CA GLY A 202 -9.29 23.70 -15.08
C GLY A 202 -9.48 22.18 -14.98
N HIS A 203 -8.43 21.41 -15.24
CA HIS A 203 -8.37 19.97 -15.00
C HIS A 203 -6.99 19.58 -14.43
N GLY A 204 -6.95 18.63 -13.51
CA GLY A 204 -5.68 18.12 -12.99
C GLY A 204 -4.95 17.27 -14.03
N LYS A 205 -3.62 17.31 -14.05
CA LYS A 205 -2.81 16.40 -14.86
C LYS A 205 -2.78 15.03 -14.17
N LEU A 206 -3.14 13.99 -14.90
CA LEU A 206 -3.00 12.61 -14.45
C LEU A 206 -1.53 12.21 -14.52
N ILE A 207 -1.01 11.65 -13.44
CA ILE A 207 0.36 11.17 -13.31
C ILE A 207 0.32 9.68 -13.04
N ALA A 208 1.03 8.92 -13.87
CA ALA A 208 1.23 7.50 -13.70
C ALA A 208 2.53 7.26 -12.94
N HIS A 209 2.42 6.66 -11.76
CA HIS A 209 3.55 6.27 -10.93
C HIS A 209 3.72 4.75 -10.98
N CYS A 210 4.95 4.29 -11.18
CA CYS A 210 5.28 2.86 -11.15
C CYS A 210 6.24 2.61 -9.98
N PRO A 211 5.78 2.03 -8.86
CA PRO A 211 6.66 1.61 -7.77
C PRO A 211 7.69 0.58 -8.28
N SER A 212 8.79 0.43 -7.55
CA SER A 212 9.78 -0.61 -7.87
C SER A 212 9.15 -2.00 -7.94
N HIS A 213 9.66 -2.87 -8.82
CA HIS A 213 9.11 -4.22 -9.00
C HIS A 213 9.00 -4.99 -7.67
N SER A 214 10.04 -4.94 -6.84
CA SER A 214 10.03 -5.56 -5.51
C SER A 214 8.88 -5.11 -4.62
N MET A 215 8.56 -3.80 -4.64
CA MET A 215 7.44 -3.25 -3.88
C MET A 215 6.09 -3.61 -4.51
N SER A 216 5.97 -3.50 -5.83
CA SER A 216 4.75 -3.84 -6.57
C SER A 216 4.28 -5.26 -6.29
N ARG A 217 5.20 -6.22 -6.20
CA ARG A 217 4.90 -7.62 -5.85
C ARG A 217 4.27 -7.72 -4.47
N LEU A 218 4.93 -7.17 -3.45
CA LEU A 218 4.44 -7.24 -2.07
C LEU A 218 3.09 -6.54 -1.93
N LEU A 219 2.92 -5.37 -2.55
CA LEU A 219 1.66 -4.65 -2.56
C LEU A 219 0.53 -5.48 -3.16
N LEU A 220 0.76 -6.16 -4.29
CA LEU A 220 -0.24 -7.04 -4.90
C LEU A 220 -0.63 -8.22 -4.01
N VAL A 221 0.32 -8.81 -3.24
CA VAL A 221 0.00 -9.85 -2.25
C VAL A 221 -0.89 -9.28 -1.14
N VAL A 222 -0.57 -8.09 -0.63
CA VAL A 222 -1.38 -7.44 0.43
C VAL A 222 -2.81 -7.22 -0.04
N LEU A 223 -2.97 -6.55 -1.18
CA LEU A 223 -4.29 -6.20 -1.71
C LEU A 223 -5.10 -7.44 -2.15
N GLY A 224 -4.43 -8.45 -2.71
CA GLY A 224 -5.06 -9.64 -3.27
C GLY A 224 -5.35 -10.75 -2.25
N VAL A 225 -4.64 -10.80 -1.12
CA VAL A 225 -4.70 -11.94 -0.17
C VAL A 225 -4.83 -11.50 1.29
N ILE A 226 -4.02 -10.55 1.76
CA ILE A 226 -4.07 -10.12 3.16
C ILE A 226 -5.33 -9.30 3.44
N TYR A 227 -5.63 -8.32 2.59
CA TYR A 227 -6.76 -7.42 2.78
C TYR A 227 -8.13 -8.11 2.73
N PRO A 228 -8.38 -9.10 1.84
CA PRO A 228 -9.57 -9.93 1.93
C PRO A 228 -9.71 -10.66 3.28
N ALA A 229 -8.62 -11.23 3.82
CA ALA A 229 -8.65 -11.87 5.13
C ALA A 229 -8.87 -10.85 6.26
N ALA A 230 -8.20 -9.71 6.20
CA ALA A 230 -8.36 -8.60 7.14
C ALA A 230 -9.80 -8.06 7.16
N ALA A 231 -10.45 -7.97 6.00
CA ALA A 231 -11.82 -7.48 5.89
C ALA A 231 -12.83 -8.35 6.66
N GLU A 232 -12.56 -9.64 6.80
CA GLU A 232 -13.37 -10.55 7.60
C GLU A 232 -12.91 -10.58 9.06
N LEU A 233 -11.62 -10.73 9.33
CA LEU A 233 -11.06 -10.77 10.69
C LEU A 233 -11.36 -9.50 11.49
N ALA A 234 -11.21 -8.34 10.85
CA ALA A 234 -11.37 -7.06 11.53
C ALA A 234 -12.82 -6.86 12.03
N THR A 235 -13.81 -7.56 11.48
CA THR A 235 -15.21 -7.46 11.94
C THR A 235 -15.41 -7.89 13.40
N PHE A 236 -14.47 -8.67 13.96
CA PHE A 236 -14.49 -9.08 15.37
C PHE A 236 -13.99 -8.00 16.34
N VAL A 237 -13.27 -6.98 15.84
CA VAL A 237 -12.53 -6.02 16.68
C VAL A 237 -12.81 -4.55 16.34
N ILE A 238 -13.25 -4.26 15.11
CA ILE A 238 -13.65 -2.92 14.64
C ILE A 238 -15.02 -2.98 13.96
N SER A 239 -15.60 -1.82 13.65
CA SER A 239 -16.90 -1.76 12.99
C SER A 239 -16.85 -2.37 11.58
N VAL A 240 -17.95 -3.03 11.18
CA VAL A 240 -18.05 -3.67 9.85
C VAL A 240 -17.76 -2.67 8.72
N SER A 241 -18.22 -1.43 8.85
CA SER A 241 -17.94 -0.37 7.86
C SER A 241 -16.44 -0.15 7.68
N LYS A 242 -15.68 -0.02 8.78
CA LYS A 242 -14.22 0.13 8.74
C LYS A 242 -13.52 -1.13 8.24
N ALA A 243 -13.97 -2.31 8.66
CA ALA A 243 -13.42 -3.58 8.18
C ALA A 243 -13.58 -3.72 6.65
N ARG A 244 -14.70 -3.29 6.09
CA ARG A 244 -14.94 -3.35 4.64
C ARG A 244 -14.07 -2.37 3.84
N SER A 245 -13.43 -1.39 4.47
CA SER A 245 -12.46 -0.50 3.80
C SER A 245 -11.27 -1.27 3.20
N TYR A 246 -10.85 -2.38 3.82
CA TYR A 246 -9.78 -3.26 3.31
C TYR A 246 -10.08 -3.79 1.91
N LEU A 247 -11.35 -3.84 1.49
CA LEU A 247 -11.73 -4.32 0.16
C LEU A 247 -11.62 -3.24 -0.94
N SER A 248 -11.26 -2.00 -0.60
CA SER A 248 -11.20 -0.94 -1.61
C SER A 248 -10.03 0.02 -1.51
N TYR A 249 -9.47 0.27 -0.33
CA TYR A 249 -8.39 1.23 -0.15
C TYR A 249 -7.02 0.56 -0.10
N VAL A 250 -5.98 1.26 -0.60
CA VAL A 250 -4.62 0.74 -0.73
C VAL A 250 -3.86 0.80 0.59
N PHE A 251 -4.02 1.91 1.33
CA PHE A 251 -3.32 2.14 2.60
C PHE A 251 -4.34 2.43 3.68
N LEU A 252 -4.32 1.62 4.72
CA LEU A 252 -5.29 1.65 5.82
C LEU A 252 -4.56 1.60 7.16
N TYR A 253 -5.15 2.26 8.15
CA TYR A 253 -4.78 2.15 9.56
C TYR A 253 -6.09 1.94 10.34
N ASP A 254 -6.23 0.81 11.04
CA ASP A 254 -7.46 0.41 11.74
C ASP A 254 -8.72 0.49 10.85
N GLY A 255 -8.60 0.07 9.59
CA GLY A 255 -9.68 0.14 8.60
C GLY A 255 -10.06 1.57 8.16
N THR A 256 -9.25 2.56 8.50
CA THR A 256 -9.43 3.96 8.07
C THR A 256 -8.40 4.31 7.00
N PRO A 257 -8.81 4.85 5.83
CA PRO A 257 -7.87 5.18 4.76
C PRO A 257 -6.82 6.18 5.24
N MET A 258 -5.56 5.92 4.92
CA MET A 258 -4.47 6.82 5.24
C MET A 258 -4.51 8.07 4.36
N ASN A 259 -4.06 9.18 4.93
CA ASN A 259 -3.95 10.47 4.26
C ASN A 259 -2.54 11.07 4.43
N THR A 260 -2.38 12.29 3.95
CA THR A 260 -1.14 13.09 4.00
C THR A 260 -0.59 13.22 5.41
N HIS A 261 -1.43 13.32 6.44
CA HIS A 261 -0.96 13.39 7.82
C HIS A 261 -0.30 12.06 8.25
N ASN A 262 -0.94 10.93 7.92
CA ASN A 262 -0.35 9.62 8.18
C ASN A 262 0.95 9.42 7.38
N PHE A 263 1.04 10.00 6.18
CA PHE A 263 2.24 9.97 5.36
C PHE A 263 3.41 10.68 6.06
N SER A 264 3.19 11.90 6.53
CA SER A 264 4.20 12.67 7.26
C SER A 264 4.66 11.96 8.54
N GLN A 265 3.74 11.31 9.27
CA GLN A 265 4.09 10.50 10.43
C GLN A 265 4.97 9.29 10.06
N SER A 266 4.59 8.57 9.00
CA SER A 266 5.34 7.39 8.53
C SER A 266 6.75 7.77 8.06
N ILE A 267 6.87 8.87 7.31
CA ILE A 267 8.18 9.43 6.91
C ILE A 267 9.00 9.83 8.13
N GLY A 268 8.40 10.55 9.09
CA GLY A 268 9.09 11.00 10.29
C GLY A 268 9.67 9.82 11.08
N ALA A 269 8.88 8.77 11.29
CA ALA A 269 9.32 7.55 11.96
C ALA A 269 10.46 6.84 11.19
N ILE A 270 10.28 6.60 9.89
CA ILE A 270 11.26 5.86 9.08
C ILE A 270 12.57 6.65 8.95
N THR A 271 12.50 7.97 8.79
CA THR A 271 13.70 8.82 8.72
C THR A 271 14.49 8.78 10.02
N GLN A 272 13.82 8.70 11.18
CA GLN A 272 14.52 8.58 12.46
C GLN A 272 15.20 7.22 12.65
N TRP A 273 14.62 6.14 12.12
CA TRP A 273 15.07 4.78 12.37
C TRP A 273 16.07 4.25 11.34
N TYR A 274 15.92 4.60 10.06
CA TYR A 274 16.64 3.96 8.95
C TYR A 274 17.60 4.89 8.21
N LEU A 275 17.54 6.19 8.48
CA LEU A 275 18.29 7.21 7.74
C LEU A 275 19.22 8.05 8.63
N ARG A 276 19.38 7.64 9.90
CA ARG A 276 20.39 8.17 10.82
C ARG A 276 21.63 7.30 10.87
#